data_AF-A0AAE0M4L4-F1
#
_entry.id   AF-A0AAE0M4L4-F1
#
_cell.length_a   1.000
_cell.length_b   1.000
_cell.length_c   1.000
_cell.angle_alpha   90.00
_cell.angle_beta   90.00
_cell.angle_gamma   90.00
#
_symmetry.space_group_name_H-M   'P 1'
#
loop_
_entity.id
_entity.type
_entity.pdbx_description
1 polymer ?
#
loop_
_entity_poly.entity_id
_entity_poly.type
_entity_poly.pdbx_seq_one_letter_code
_entity_poly.pdbx_strand_id
1 'polypeptide(L)'
;MTAIPFSHAPNGVGYKLLELPSELVELLEGENPPVLTLTPSPTAALLKTPTKTYSLRQNNTSNALILLSTNIRTHDGNQTEGGEVSDPSVSLAAIATVHETIELISLGAGESVPVAKARGKWHEKFGRTR
;
A
#
# COMPACT_ATOMS: atom_id res chain seq x y z
N MET A 1 24.96 -7.84 -22.56
CA MET A 1 23.57 -7.64 -22.10
C MET A 1 23.61 -7.55 -20.59
N THR A 2 23.42 -6.36 -20.03
CA THR A 2 23.52 -6.13 -18.58
C THR A 2 22.22 -6.60 -17.93
N ALA A 3 22.30 -7.63 -17.08
CA ALA A 3 21.13 -8.17 -16.37
C ALA A 3 21.08 -7.59 -14.95
N ILE A 4 19.88 -7.23 -14.48
CA ILE A 4 19.64 -6.81 -13.10
C ILE A 4 19.21 -8.05 -12.31
N PRO A 5 19.94 -8.47 -11.27
CA PRO A 5 19.53 -9.58 -10.42
C PRO A 5 18.17 -9.30 -9.77
N PHE A 6 17.28 -10.29 -9.85
CA PHE A 6 15.95 -10.25 -9.26
C PHE A 6 15.81 -11.39 -8.23
N SER A 7 15.27 -11.07 -7.06
CA SER A 7 15.03 -12.03 -5.99
C SER A 7 13.63 -11.89 -5.42
N HIS A 8 13.06 -12.97 -4.89
CA HIS A 8 11.81 -12.95 -4.15
C HIS A 8 12.11 -13.07 -2.66
N ALA A 9 11.94 -11.98 -1.91
CA ALA A 9 12.31 -11.90 -0.50
C ALA A 9 11.26 -11.10 0.31
N PRO A 10 10.07 -11.69 0.57
CA PRO A 10 9.07 -11.06 1.41
C PRO A 10 9.61 -10.86 2.83
N ASN A 11 9.47 -9.64 3.37
CA ASN A 11 10.03 -9.30 4.68
C ASN A 11 9.03 -9.38 5.85
N GLY A 12 7.78 -9.80 5.59
CA GLY A 12 6.77 -9.99 6.63
C GLY A 12 6.13 -8.72 7.20
N VAL A 13 6.48 -7.53 6.70
CA VAL A 13 5.99 -6.22 7.23
C VAL A 13 4.48 -6.02 7.03
N GLY A 14 3.85 -6.75 6.10
CA GLY A 14 2.41 -6.67 5.87
C GLY A 14 1.96 -5.39 5.15
N TYR A 15 2.71 -4.99 4.10
CA TYR A 15 2.42 -3.80 3.31
C TYR A 15 0.99 -3.78 2.76
N LYS A 16 0.39 -2.58 2.76
CA LYS A 16 -0.90 -2.29 2.13
C LYS A 16 -0.77 -1.05 1.27
N LEU A 17 -1.53 -1.02 0.17
CA LEU A 17 -1.57 0.10 -0.76
C LEU A 17 -2.79 0.95 -0.48
N LEU A 18 -2.57 2.25 -0.31
CA LEU A 18 -3.62 3.24 -0.09
C LEU A 18 -3.74 4.13 -1.33
N GLU A 19 -4.93 4.23 -1.88
CA GLU A 19 -5.25 5.11 -3.00
C GLU A 19 -5.51 6.52 -2.46
N LEU A 20 -4.63 7.45 -2.82
CA LEU A 20 -4.68 8.83 -2.34
C LEU A 20 -5.45 9.73 -3.33
N PRO A 21 -6.52 10.42 -2.89
CA PRO A 21 -7.12 11.51 -3.64
C PRO A 21 -6.10 12.62 -3.94
N SER A 22 -6.25 13.32 -5.06
CA SER A 22 -5.30 14.35 -5.50
C SER A 22 -5.09 15.44 -4.44
N GLU A 23 -6.16 15.83 -3.72
CA GLU A 23 -6.05 16.83 -2.67
C GLU A 23 -5.19 16.37 -1.47
N LEU A 24 -5.11 15.05 -1.21
CA LEU A 24 -4.26 14.51 -0.16
C LEU A 24 -2.81 14.40 -0.62
N VAL A 25 -2.58 14.11 -1.90
CA VAL A 25 -1.24 14.14 -2.48
C VAL A 25 -0.66 15.55 -2.38
N GLU A 26 -1.41 16.56 -2.83
CA GLU A 26 -1.00 17.97 -2.72
C GLU A 26 -0.73 18.40 -1.26
N LEU A 27 -1.55 17.91 -0.32
CA LEU A 27 -1.38 18.19 1.11
C LEU A 27 -0.12 17.53 1.70
N LEU A 28 0.22 16.31 1.26
CA LEU A 28 1.39 15.57 1.72
C LEU A 28 2.70 16.01 1.06
N GLU A 29 2.62 16.55 -0.16
CA GLU A 29 3.77 17.11 -0.89
C GLU A 29 3.97 18.61 -0.64
N GLY A 30 3.04 19.26 0.07
CA GLY A 30 3.12 20.67 0.45
C GLY A 30 4.22 21.00 1.46
N GLU A 31 4.45 22.29 1.67
CA GLU A 31 5.55 22.81 2.52
C GLU A 31 5.46 22.36 4.00
N ASN A 32 4.24 22.13 4.49
CA ASN A 32 3.98 21.66 5.86
C ASN A 32 3.03 20.46 5.84
N PRO A 33 3.53 19.24 5.57
CA PRO A 33 2.69 18.06 5.49
C PRO A 33 2.12 17.71 6.87
N PRO A 34 0.80 17.57 7.03
CA PRO A 34 0.20 17.24 8.31
C PRO A 34 0.38 15.77 8.67
N VAL A 35 0.39 15.48 9.97
CA VAL A 35 0.35 14.10 10.46
C VAL A 35 -1.05 13.52 10.23
N LEU A 36 -1.14 12.49 9.40
CA LEU A 36 -2.38 11.76 9.16
C LEU A 36 -2.60 10.73 10.27
N THR A 37 -3.79 10.72 10.86
CA THR A 37 -4.13 9.80 11.96
C THR A 37 -5.20 8.80 11.52
N LEU A 38 -4.93 7.52 11.75
CA LEU A 38 -5.91 6.44 11.60
C LEU A 38 -6.64 6.23 12.93
N THR A 39 -7.96 6.33 12.90
CA THR A 39 -8.82 6.11 14.06
C THR A 39 -9.76 4.93 13.80
N PRO A 40 -9.86 3.97 14.74
CA PRO A 40 -10.81 2.89 14.61
C PRO A 40 -12.23 3.43 14.79
N SER A 41 -13.18 2.91 14.01
CA SER A 41 -14.62 3.10 14.24
C SER A 41 -15.31 1.74 14.23
N PRO A 42 -16.57 1.64 14.70
CA PRO A 42 -17.27 0.36 14.81
C PRO A 42 -17.42 -0.41 13.49
N THR A 43 -17.35 0.28 12.35
CA THR A 43 -17.66 -0.29 11.03
C THR A 43 -16.49 -0.22 10.04
N ALA A 44 -15.56 0.73 10.20
CA ALA A 44 -14.34 0.83 9.38
C ALA A 44 -13.24 1.62 10.10
N ALA A 45 -12.01 1.56 9.58
CA ALA A 45 -10.98 2.52 9.96
C ALA A 45 -11.23 3.87 9.27
N LEU A 46 -10.93 4.97 9.96
CA LEU A 46 -11.07 6.33 9.46
C LEU A 46 -9.72 7.02 9.39
N LEU A 47 -9.41 7.65 8.25
CA LEU A 47 -8.28 8.55 8.08
C LEU A 47 -8.74 9.98 8.30
N LYS A 48 -8.17 10.66 9.29
CA LYS A 48 -8.46 12.08 9.57
C LYS A 48 -7.36 12.97 9.04
N THR A 49 -7.76 14.00 8.31
CA THR A 49 -6.92 15.11 7.90
C THR A 49 -7.41 16.39 8.61
N PRO A 50 -6.65 17.49 8.59
CA PRO A 50 -7.09 18.74 9.22
C PRO A 50 -8.43 19.26 8.70
N THR A 51 -8.80 18.89 7.47
CA THR A 51 -9.96 19.42 6.75
C THR A 51 -11.07 18.40 6.52
N LYS A 52 -10.75 17.10 6.45
CA LYS A 52 -11.68 16.04 6.04
C LYS A 52 -11.46 14.75 6.81
N THR A 53 -12.48 13.89 6.78
CA THR A 53 -12.38 12.52 7.28
C THR A 53 -12.72 11.57 6.14
N TYR A 54 -11.91 10.53 5.96
CA TYR A 54 -12.09 9.51 4.96
C TYR A 54 -12.33 8.15 5.61
N SER A 55 -13.29 7.38 5.11
CA SER A 55 -13.46 5.97 5.46
C SER A 55 -12.57 5.10 4.57
N LEU A 56 -11.86 4.15 5.17
CA LEU A 56 -11.06 3.18 4.42
C LEU A 56 -11.97 2.07 3.89
N ARG A 57 -11.93 1.82 2.57
CA ARG A 57 -12.62 0.69 1.92
C ARG A 57 -11.60 -0.22 1.25
N GLN A 58 -11.58 -1.49 1.63
CA GLN A 58 -10.73 -2.49 1.00
C GLN A 58 -11.37 -2.97 -0.32
N ASN A 59 -10.61 -2.90 -1.41
CA ASN A 59 -10.99 -3.38 -2.72
C ASN A 59 -10.04 -4.51 -3.13
N ASN A 60 -10.57 -5.68 -3.42
CA ASN A 60 -9.76 -6.78 -3.95
C ASN A 60 -9.48 -6.56 -5.44
N THR A 61 -8.30 -6.96 -5.88
CA THR A 61 -7.88 -6.96 -7.29
C THR A 61 -7.66 -8.39 -7.77
N SER A 62 -8.04 -8.69 -9.02
CA SER A 62 -7.75 -9.97 -9.65
C SER A 62 -6.27 -10.11 -10.07
N ASN A 63 -5.52 -9.00 -10.05
CA ASN A 63 -4.12 -8.96 -10.42
C ASN A 63 -3.24 -8.97 -9.16
N ALA A 64 -2.10 -9.64 -9.24
CA ALA A 64 -1.07 -9.57 -8.20
C ALA A 64 -0.26 -8.28 -8.38
N LEU A 65 -0.21 -7.46 -7.34
CA LEU A 65 0.64 -6.27 -7.29
C LEU A 65 1.93 -6.63 -6.54
N ILE A 66 3.07 -6.56 -7.22
CA ILE A 66 4.37 -6.91 -6.62
C ILE A 66 5.08 -5.63 -6.19
N LEU A 67 5.39 -5.53 -4.90
CA LEU A 67 6.20 -4.43 -4.36
C LEU A 67 7.66 -4.79 -4.48
N LEU A 68 8.42 -3.92 -5.13
CA LEU A 68 9.86 -4.09 -5.35
C LEU A 68 10.63 -3.10 -4.48
N SER A 69 11.71 -3.58 -3.88
CA SER A 69 12.72 -2.73 -3.24
C SER A 69 14.02 -2.85 -4.01
N THR A 70 14.65 -1.70 -4.27
CA THR A 70 16.00 -1.64 -4.82
C THR A 70 17.02 -1.82 -3.71
N ASN A 71 17.98 -2.71 -3.94
CA ASN A 71 19.15 -2.84 -3.09
C ASN A 71 20.37 -2.36 -3.89
N ILE A 72 20.84 -1.16 -3.53
CA ILE A 72 21.99 -0.49 -4.14
C ILE A 72 23.14 -0.60 -3.14
N ARG A 73 24.21 -1.28 -3.54
CA ARG A 73 25.45 -1.33 -2.75
C ARG A 73 26.44 -0.34 -3.32
N THR A 74 26.60 0.79 -2.64
CA THR A 74 27.71 1.71 -2.88
C THR A 74 28.88 1.27 -2.00
N HIS A 75 30.04 1.03 -2.59
CA HIS A 75 31.22 0.63 -1.82
C HIS A 75 31.72 1.86 -1.05
N ASP A 76 31.46 1.93 0.26
CA ASP A 76 32.13 2.90 1.11
C ASP A 76 33.62 2.54 1.16
N GLY A 77 34.46 3.50 0.76
CA GLY A 77 35.86 3.31 0.41
C GLY A 77 36.78 2.98 1.58
N ASN A 78 36.75 1.75 2.08
CA ASN A 78 37.92 1.18 2.75
C ASN A 78 38.64 0.26 1.76
N GLN A 79 39.39 0.90 0.85
CA GLN A 79 40.21 0.26 -0.16
C GLN A 79 41.41 -0.41 0.53
N THR A 80 41.38 -1.72 0.72
CA THR A 80 42.62 -2.50 0.77
C THR A 80 43.15 -2.62 -0.64
N GLU A 81 44.36 -2.09 -0.86
CA GLU A 81 45.05 -1.97 -2.14
C GLU A 81 45.07 -3.30 -2.91
N GLY A 82 44.51 -3.31 -4.13
CA GLY A 82 44.73 -4.39 -5.12
C GLY A 82 43.52 -4.99 -5.83
N GLY A 83 42.29 -4.52 -5.61
CA GLY A 83 41.09 -5.09 -6.24
C GLY A 83 40.41 -4.16 -7.25
N GLU A 84 40.06 -4.69 -8.43
CA GLU A 84 39.34 -4.02 -9.51
C GLU A 84 38.13 -3.21 -9.02
N VAL A 85 37.98 -1.98 -9.51
CA VAL A 85 36.82 -1.10 -9.26
C VAL A 85 35.58 -1.78 -9.84
N SER A 86 34.82 -2.48 -8.99
CA SER A 86 33.56 -3.08 -9.39
C SER A 86 32.46 -2.00 -9.38
N ASP A 87 31.77 -1.84 -10.51
CA ASP A 87 30.64 -0.92 -10.65
C ASP A 87 29.56 -1.14 -9.56
N PRO A 88 28.79 -0.10 -9.20
CA PRO A 88 27.71 -0.23 -8.22
C PRO A 88 26.73 -1.34 -8.64
N SER A 89 26.65 -2.39 -7.82
CA SER A 89 25.73 -3.49 -8.08
C SER A 89 24.32 -3.09 -7.66
N VAL A 90 23.40 -2.98 -8.62
CA VAL A 90 21.97 -2.76 -8.38
C VAL A 90 21.24 -4.10 -8.45
N SER A 91 20.39 -4.39 -7.46
CA SER A 91 19.51 -5.56 -7.47
C SER A 91 18.08 -5.21 -7.06
N LEU A 92 17.12 -6.01 -7.50
CA LEU A 92 15.70 -5.88 -7.18
C LEU A 92 15.24 -7.05 -6.32
N ALA A 93 14.48 -6.75 -5.27
CA ALA A 93 13.84 -7.73 -4.41
C ALA A 93 12.33 -7.51 -4.41
N ALA A 94 11.55 -8.55 -4.70
CA ALA A 94 10.12 -8.56 -4.45
C ALA A 94 9.86 -8.75 -2.95
N ILE A 95 9.48 -7.65 -2.29
CA ILE A 95 9.30 -7.56 -0.84
C ILE A 95 7.87 -7.85 -0.38
N ALA A 96 6.90 -7.80 -1.31
CA ALA A 96 5.51 -8.15 -1.03
C ALA A 96 4.77 -8.49 -2.33
N THR A 97 3.73 -9.30 -2.18
CA THR A 97 2.70 -9.49 -3.20
C THR A 97 1.36 -9.12 -2.57
N VAL A 98 0.67 -8.16 -3.16
CA VAL A 98 -0.57 -7.56 -2.64
C VAL A 98 -1.72 -7.87 -3.60
N HIS A 99 -2.86 -8.25 -3.04
CA HIS A 99 -4.08 -8.61 -3.78
C HIS A 99 -5.26 -7.67 -3.48
N GLU A 100 -4.99 -6.58 -2.77
CA GLU A 100 -6.00 -5.62 -2.34
C GLU A 100 -5.42 -4.20 -2.29
N THR A 101 -6.26 -3.22 -2.55
CA THR A 101 -5.97 -1.81 -2.32
C THR A 101 -6.97 -1.25 -1.31
N ILE A 102 -6.61 -0.16 -0.67
CA ILE A 102 -7.48 0.58 0.23
C ILE A 102 -7.85 1.88 -0.47
N GLU A 103 -9.13 2.06 -0.73
CA GLU A 103 -9.72 3.28 -1.26
C GLU A 103 -10.16 4.20 -0.11
N LEU A 104 -9.98 5.51 -0.28
CA LEU A 104 -10.41 6.53 0.67
C LEU A 104 -11.72 7.16 0.22
N ILE A 105 -12.79 6.97 1.00
CA ILE A 105 -14.11 7.54 0.73
C ILE A 105 -14.33 8.75 1.65
N SER A 106 -14.41 9.95 1.07
CA SER A 106 -14.68 11.18 1.83
C SER A 106 -16.03 11.08 2.53
N LEU A 107 -16.06 11.39 3.82
CA LEU A 107 -17.29 11.51 4.59
C LEU A 107 -17.67 13.00 4.70
N GLY A 108 -18.92 13.33 4.40
CA GLY A 108 -19.46 14.67 4.70
C GLY A 108 -19.46 14.96 6.20
N ALA A 109 -19.49 16.23 6.59
CA ALA A 109 -19.57 16.62 8.00
C ALA A 109 -20.87 16.08 8.62
N GLY A 110 -20.76 15.03 9.44
CA GLY A 110 -21.89 14.34 10.08
C GLY A 110 -22.32 13.03 9.42
N GLU A 111 -21.69 12.60 8.33
CA GLU A 111 -21.94 11.28 7.74
C GLU A 111 -21.18 10.18 8.48
N SER A 112 -21.90 9.20 8.99
CA SER A 112 -21.33 7.95 9.49
C SER A 112 -20.92 7.06 8.33
N VAL A 113 -19.83 6.31 8.50
CA VAL A 113 -19.43 5.24 7.57
C VAL A 113 -20.64 4.36 7.23
N PRO A 114 -21.01 4.19 5.95
CA PRO A 114 -22.11 3.32 5.58
C PRO A 114 -21.80 1.91 6.06
N VAL A 115 -22.63 1.37 6.96
CA VAL A 115 -22.56 -0.03 7.37
C VAL A 115 -22.70 -0.86 6.10
N ALA A 116 -21.70 -1.68 5.77
CA ALA A 116 -21.81 -2.64 4.69
C ALA A 116 -23.09 -3.45 4.94
N LYS A 117 -24.11 -3.26 4.09
CA LYS A 117 -25.35 -4.03 4.17
C LYS A 117 -24.93 -5.49 4.13
N ALA A 118 -25.21 -6.22 5.21
CA ALA A 118 -24.93 -7.64 5.29
C ALA A 118 -25.41 -8.27 3.98
N ARG A 119 -24.50 -8.88 3.21
CA ARG A 119 -24.80 -9.67 2.01
C ARG A 119 -25.56 -10.94 2.44
N GLY A 120 -26.69 -10.75 3.11
CA GLY A 120 -27.61 -11.80 3.45
C GLY A 120 -28.18 -12.36 2.16
N LYS A 121 -28.16 -13.69 2.07
CA LYS A 121 -28.96 -14.50 1.14
C LYS A 121 -28.33 -14.78 -0.23
N TRP A 122 -27.00 -14.90 -0.33
CA TRP A 122 -26.41 -15.66 -1.45
C TRP A 122 -26.87 -17.12 -1.44
N HIS A 123 -26.82 -17.77 -0.25
CA HIS A 123 -27.18 -19.19 -0.10
C HIS A 123 -28.67 -19.48 -0.37
N GLU A 124 -29.55 -18.49 -0.27
CA GLU A 124 -30.99 -18.64 -0.52
C GLU A 124 -31.34 -18.58 -2.02
N LYS A 125 -30.52 -17.88 -2.84
CA LYS A 125 -30.77 -17.73 -4.29
C LYS A 125 -30.27 -18.89 -5.14
N PHE A 126 -29.27 -19.66 -4.69
CA PHE A 126 -28.65 -20.73 -5.50
C PHE A 126 -28.73 -22.13 -4.89
N GLY A 127 -29.30 -22.30 -3.69
CA GLY A 127 -29.42 -23.62 -3.03
C GLY A 127 -30.66 -24.45 -3.42
N ARG A 128 -31.57 -23.92 -4.25
CA ARG A 128 -32.86 -24.57 -4.62
C ARG A 128 -32.80 -25.31 -5.95
N THR A 129 -31.72 -26.02 -6.24
CA THR A 129 -31.72 -27.02 -7.32
C THR A 129 -30.80 -28.17 -6.97
N ARG A 130 -31.35 -29.13 -6.21
CA ARG A 130 -30.89 -30.52 -6.22
C ARG A 130 -32.08 -31.43 -5.97
#